data_AF-A0A3D5W3M2-F1
#
_entry.id   AF-A0A3D5W3M2-F1
#
_cell.length_a   1.000
_cell.length_b   1.000
_cell.length_c   1.000
_cell.angle_alpha   90.00
_cell.angle_beta   90.00
_cell.angle_gamma   90.00
#
_symmetry.space_group_name_H-M   'P 1'
#
loop_
_entity.id
_entity.type
_entity.pdbx_description
1 polymer ?
#
loop_
_entity_poly.entity_id
_entity_poly.type
_entity_poly.pdbx_seq_one_letter_code
_entity_poly.pdbx_strand_id
1 'polypeptide(L)'
;MMHFAWGQEWMGSYHLHPPVLPWVVAGFLKVVGVSNWAYNLLTQLNFLVAFYCIWRLAREVLPPVSALAAVCLLELLPYFSFFSMRLNHSSMLIPIWALTILLAYFAIQRGQYRYWIALGVIAGIAMLTKYYSAAMLPGIALYLLGFAKGRDTLKTGGPYLSLMVFLIIMGWHLWYVDNHQVGTVTHVGDYIASDFSSRIKAIRFLIAQLLYLVPLLGVFFFVFFRNRPRAVPDTPEDSVSRQGLPSFIYWMFLFPLIGTVAVGFLAGIGASSRWGGPTLNLAGIVLLLYWPLATDSPARKQLIRAAFAWLVFLPPMLL
;
A
#
# COMPACT_ATOMS: atom_id res chain seq x y z
N MET A 1 -10.13 1.74 20.84
CA MET A 1 -10.11 1.11 22.18
C MET A 1 -10.13 -0.42 22.12
N MET A 2 -10.98 -1.08 21.32
CA MET A 2 -11.00 -2.56 21.20
C MET A 2 -9.63 -3.20 20.88
N HIS A 3 -8.87 -2.63 19.92
CA HIS A 3 -7.51 -3.10 19.62
C HIS A 3 -6.53 -2.95 20.80
N PHE A 4 -6.73 -1.94 21.66
CA PHE A 4 -5.92 -1.76 22.86
C PHE A 4 -6.22 -2.83 23.91
N ALA A 5 -7.51 -3.18 24.09
CA ALA A 5 -7.93 -4.25 25.00
C ALA A 5 -7.32 -5.59 24.60
N TRP A 6 -7.43 -5.96 23.31
CA TRP A 6 -6.80 -7.17 22.78
C TRP A 6 -5.28 -7.15 22.94
N GLY A 7 -4.64 -6.04 22.59
CA GLY A 7 -3.18 -5.95 22.60
C GLY A 7 -2.53 -6.04 23.99
N GLN A 8 -3.29 -6.02 25.09
CA GLN A 8 -2.72 -6.17 26.43
C GLN A 8 -2.11 -7.54 26.68
N GLU A 9 -2.65 -8.57 26.02
CA GLU A 9 -2.29 -9.98 26.23
C GLU A 9 -1.09 -10.43 25.38
N TRP A 10 -0.66 -9.61 24.41
CA TRP A 10 0.46 -9.89 23.51
C TRP A 10 0.40 -11.28 22.83
N MET A 11 -0.81 -11.73 22.50
CA MET A 11 -1.03 -13.04 21.87
C MET A 11 -0.46 -13.11 20.46
N GLY A 12 0.01 -14.29 20.06
CA GLY A 12 0.50 -14.58 18.70
C GLY A 12 -0.58 -14.52 17.61
N SER A 13 -1.85 -14.56 17.98
CA SER A 13 -2.99 -14.23 17.13
C SER A 13 -4.22 -14.02 18.02
N TYR A 14 -5.19 -13.24 17.52
CA TYR A 14 -6.51 -13.07 18.15
C TYR A 14 -7.57 -13.79 17.32
N HIS A 15 -8.75 -14.02 17.90
CA HIS A 15 -9.80 -14.90 17.36
C HIS A 15 -9.97 -14.85 15.82
N LEU A 16 -10.15 -13.66 15.24
CA LEU A 16 -10.34 -13.47 13.79
C LEU A 16 -9.26 -12.61 13.13
N HIS A 17 -8.23 -12.20 13.89
CA HIS A 17 -7.30 -11.17 13.45
C HIS A 17 -5.85 -11.46 13.81
N PRO A 18 -4.92 -11.25 12.86
CA PRO A 18 -3.50 -11.28 13.14
C PRO A 18 -3.06 -10.23 14.17
N PRO A 19 -1.90 -10.41 14.82
CA PRO A 19 -1.62 -9.76 16.09
C PRO A 19 -1.03 -8.33 15.98
N VAL A 20 -0.49 -7.93 14.83
CA VAL A 20 0.35 -6.72 14.72
C VAL A 20 -0.40 -5.44 15.10
N LEU A 21 -1.64 -5.26 14.64
CA LEU A 21 -2.38 -4.04 14.96
C LEU A 21 -2.62 -3.91 16.48
N PRO A 22 -3.18 -4.92 17.17
CA PRO A 22 -3.27 -4.90 18.64
C PRO A 22 -1.93 -4.65 19.34
N TRP A 23 -0.85 -5.32 18.91
CA TRP A 23 0.50 -5.11 19.47
C TRP A 23 0.98 -3.67 19.33
N VAL A 24 0.85 -3.08 18.14
CA VAL A 24 1.25 -1.69 17.88
C VAL A 24 0.42 -0.72 18.72
N VAL A 25 -0.90 -0.90 18.79
CA VAL A 25 -1.78 -0.05 19.58
C VAL A 25 -1.46 -0.16 21.08
N ALA A 26 -1.30 -1.37 21.61
CA ALA A 26 -0.97 -1.57 23.02
C ALA A 26 0.41 -1.03 23.38
N GLY A 27 1.43 -1.33 22.58
CA GLY A 27 2.79 -0.82 22.80
C GLY A 27 2.84 0.70 22.78
N PHE A 28 2.23 1.33 21.78
CA PHE A 28 2.22 2.79 21.66
C PHE A 28 1.49 3.46 22.84
N LEU A 29 0.29 2.99 23.19
CA LEU A 29 -0.50 3.59 24.27
C LEU A 29 0.08 3.32 25.66
N LYS A 30 0.83 2.22 25.86
CA LYS A 30 1.58 1.99 27.10
C LYS A 30 2.71 3.01 27.31
N VAL A 31 3.31 3.50 26.22
CA VAL A 31 4.42 4.48 26.27
C VAL A 31 3.90 5.92 26.31
N VAL A 32 2.93 6.26 25.47
CA VAL A 32 2.44 7.64 25.30
C VAL A 32 1.30 7.98 26.27
N GLY A 33 0.62 6.97 26.81
CA GLY A 33 -0.54 7.12 27.67
C GLY A 33 -1.86 6.81 26.97
N VAL A 34 -2.80 6.22 27.72
CA VAL A 34 -4.10 5.80 27.19
C VAL A 34 -5.04 7.00 27.08
N SER A 35 -5.21 7.51 25.87
CA SER A 35 -6.17 8.58 25.57
C SER A 35 -6.63 8.53 24.11
N ASN A 36 -7.77 9.16 23.81
CA ASN A 36 -8.23 9.33 22.43
C ASN A 36 -7.23 10.15 21.60
N TRP A 37 -6.57 11.14 22.21
CA TRP A 37 -5.56 11.95 21.54
C TRP A 37 -4.36 11.10 21.13
N ALA A 38 -3.83 10.26 22.02
CA ALA A 38 -2.72 9.36 21.71
C ALA A 38 -3.10 8.34 20.62
N TYR A 39 -4.33 7.82 20.63
CA TYR A 39 -4.82 6.91 19.58
C TYR A 39 -4.92 7.61 18.21
N ASN A 40 -5.40 8.86 18.19
CA ASN A 40 -5.44 9.67 16.97
C ASN A 40 -4.04 10.02 16.47
N LEU A 41 -3.11 10.35 17.38
CA LEU A 41 -1.70 10.58 17.03
C LEU A 41 -1.08 9.34 16.36
N LEU A 42 -1.27 8.15 16.93
CA LEU A 42 -0.81 6.90 16.32
C LEU A 42 -1.40 6.71 14.91
N THR A 43 -2.68 7.06 14.75
CA THR A 43 -3.35 7.00 13.45
C THR A 43 -2.66 7.92 12.44
N GLN A 44 -2.36 9.17 12.80
CA GLN A 44 -1.71 10.12 11.90
C GLN A 44 -0.24 9.71 11.59
N LEU A 45 0.49 9.21 12.59
CA LEU A 45 1.84 8.68 12.39
C LEU A 45 1.86 7.51 11.40
N ASN A 46 0.85 6.63 11.43
CA ASN A 46 0.70 5.53 10.47
C ASN A 46 0.64 6.04 9.02
N PHE A 47 -0.12 7.10 8.75
CA PHE A 47 -0.20 7.70 7.41
C PHE A 47 1.06 8.49 7.03
N LEU A 48 1.70 9.18 7.98
CA LEU A 48 2.97 9.85 7.75
C LEU A 48 4.06 8.87 7.29
N VAL A 49 4.13 7.68 7.91
CA VAL A 49 5.03 6.61 7.49
C VAL A 49 4.71 6.14 6.06
N ALA A 50 3.42 6.03 5.71
CA ALA A 50 3.02 5.66 4.36
C ALA A 50 3.49 6.69 3.33
N PHE A 51 3.19 7.98 3.58
CA PHE A 51 3.61 9.07 2.71
C PHE A 51 5.13 9.14 2.55
N TYR A 52 5.88 8.96 3.63
CA TYR A 52 7.33 8.89 3.56
C TYR A 52 7.81 7.74 2.67
N CYS A 53 7.28 6.52 2.85
CA CYS A 53 7.67 5.36 2.04
C CYS A 53 7.34 5.56 0.55
N ILE A 54 6.15 6.09 0.26
CA ILE A 54 5.70 6.39 -1.11
C ILE A 54 6.56 7.49 -1.73
N TRP A 55 6.85 8.55 -0.99
CA TRP A 55 7.73 9.63 -1.43
C TRP A 55 9.14 9.11 -1.74
N ARG A 56 9.71 8.29 -0.86
CA ARG A 56 11.02 7.67 -1.06
C ARG A 56 11.05 6.79 -2.30
N LEU A 57 10.00 6.02 -2.56
CA LEU A 57 9.88 5.25 -3.80
C LEU A 57 9.76 6.17 -5.02
N ALA A 58 8.94 7.21 -4.94
CA ALA A 58 8.74 8.18 -6.01
C ALA A 58 10.04 8.90 -6.39
N ARG A 59 10.92 9.20 -5.43
CA ARG A 59 12.22 9.84 -5.67
C ARG A 59 13.17 9.01 -6.56
N GLU A 60 12.93 7.71 -6.71
CA GLU A 60 13.75 6.83 -7.56
C GLU A 60 13.32 6.86 -9.04
N VAL A 61 12.13 7.42 -9.33
CA VAL A 61 11.54 7.42 -10.68
C VAL A 61 11.00 8.78 -11.12
N LEU A 62 10.92 9.76 -10.21
CA LEU A 62 10.40 11.10 -10.45
C LEU A 62 11.36 12.16 -9.87
N PRO A 63 11.44 13.35 -10.50
CA PRO A 63 12.12 14.51 -9.94
C PRO A 63 11.59 14.88 -8.54
N PRO A 64 12.38 15.58 -7.69
CA PRO A 64 12.02 15.80 -6.28
C PRO A 64 10.64 16.41 -6.06
N VAL A 65 10.30 17.43 -6.86
CA VAL A 65 9.01 18.13 -6.77
C VAL A 65 7.86 17.25 -7.28
N SER A 66 8.07 16.47 -8.33
CA SER A 66 7.08 15.50 -8.82
C SER A 66 6.85 14.37 -7.83
N ALA A 67 7.90 13.91 -7.14
CA ALA A 67 7.78 12.90 -6.09
C ALA A 67 6.93 13.42 -4.91
N LEU A 68 7.10 14.69 -4.53
CA LEU A 68 6.24 15.32 -3.52
C LEU A 68 4.80 15.46 -4.04
N ALA A 69 4.60 15.94 -5.28
CA ALA A 69 3.29 16.06 -5.88
C ALA A 69 2.56 14.70 -5.98
N ALA A 70 3.27 13.62 -6.31
CA ALA A 70 2.74 12.26 -6.34
C ALA A 70 2.14 11.84 -5.00
N VAL A 71 2.79 12.20 -3.90
CA VAL A 71 2.35 11.88 -2.54
C VAL A 71 1.18 12.77 -2.14
N CYS A 72 1.27 14.08 -2.40
CA CYS A 72 0.18 15.02 -2.14
C CYS A 72 -1.11 14.64 -2.88
N LEU A 73 -1.03 14.14 -4.12
CA LEU A 73 -2.19 13.66 -4.86
C LEU A 73 -2.97 12.57 -4.12
N LEU A 74 -2.32 11.76 -3.28
CA LEU A 74 -2.99 10.69 -2.54
C LEU A 74 -4.00 11.22 -1.53
N GLU A 75 -3.84 12.43 -1.00
CA GLU A 75 -4.82 13.08 -0.11
C GLU A 75 -6.21 13.22 -0.76
N LEU A 76 -6.26 13.27 -2.10
CA LEU A 76 -7.52 13.30 -2.85
C LEU A 76 -8.25 11.95 -2.85
N LEU A 77 -7.60 10.88 -2.39
CA LEU A 77 -8.24 9.58 -2.20
C LEU A 77 -8.89 9.51 -0.81
N PRO A 78 -10.12 9.01 -0.69
CA PRO A 78 -10.80 8.88 0.60
C PRO A 78 -10.02 8.11 1.67
N TYR A 79 -9.17 7.16 1.27
CA TYR A 79 -8.35 6.37 2.20
C TYR A 79 -7.30 7.18 2.95
N PHE A 80 -6.75 8.21 2.31
CA PHE A 80 -5.67 9.03 2.84
C PHE A 80 -6.18 10.33 3.45
N SER A 81 -7.41 10.75 3.11
CA SER A 81 -8.11 11.86 3.75
C SER A 81 -9.14 11.37 4.77
N PHE A 82 -10.41 11.19 4.39
CA PHE A 82 -11.51 10.96 5.32
C PHE A 82 -11.39 9.67 6.15
N PHE A 83 -11.06 8.54 5.50
CA PHE A 83 -10.90 7.27 6.21
C PHE A 83 -9.61 7.20 7.03
N SER A 84 -8.68 8.14 6.84
CA SER A 84 -7.46 8.21 7.64
C SER A 84 -7.72 8.56 9.10
N MET A 85 -8.93 9.03 9.45
CA MET A 85 -9.31 9.33 10.83
C MET A 85 -9.49 8.08 11.71
N ARG A 86 -9.52 6.87 11.14
CA ARG A 86 -9.77 5.63 11.89
C ARG A 86 -8.70 4.58 11.67
N LEU A 87 -7.89 4.31 12.70
CA LEU A 87 -6.96 3.19 12.69
C LEU A 87 -7.68 1.84 12.80
N ASN A 88 -7.45 0.99 11.81
CA ASN A 88 -7.90 -0.40 11.73
C ASN A 88 -6.89 -1.25 10.93
N HIS A 89 -7.16 -2.54 10.75
CA HIS A 89 -6.23 -3.44 10.05
C HIS A 89 -5.97 -3.03 8.60
N SER A 90 -6.98 -2.53 7.89
CA SER A 90 -6.80 -2.06 6.50
C SER A 90 -5.97 -0.78 6.42
N SER A 91 -6.14 0.16 7.36
CA SER A 91 -5.34 1.38 7.37
C SER A 91 -3.90 1.13 7.82
N MET A 92 -3.67 0.18 8.73
CA MET A 92 -2.32 -0.25 9.14
C MET A 92 -1.56 -0.92 7.97
N LEU A 93 -2.27 -1.58 7.05
CA LEU A 93 -1.64 -2.12 5.84
C LEU A 93 -1.12 -1.06 4.88
N ILE A 94 -1.63 0.18 4.91
CA ILE A 94 -1.23 1.24 3.96
C ILE A 94 0.28 1.52 4.04
N PRO A 95 0.86 1.87 5.21
CA PRO A 95 2.31 2.05 5.31
C PRO A 95 3.08 0.75 5.16
N ILE A 96 2.55 -0.37 5.64
CA ILE A 96 3.24 -1.67 5.55
C ILE A 96 3.41 -2.08 4.08
N TRP A 97 2.37 -1.97 3.26
CA TRP A 97 2.47 -2.25 1.83
C TRP A 97 3.38 -1.25 1.12
N ALA A 98 3.30 0.04 1.45
CA ALA A 98 4.21 1.05 0.90
C ALA A 98 5.68 0.70 1.20
N LEU A 99 6.00 0.29 2.43
CA LEU A 99 7.33 -0.13 2.84
C LEU A 99 7.75 -1.45 2.17
N THR A 100 6.85 -2.44 2.08
CA THR A 100 7.10 -3.70 1.38
C THR A 100 7.44 -3.46 -0.09
N ILE A 101 6.68 -2.62 -0.79
CA ILE A 101 6.94 -2.27 -2.19
C ILE A 101 8.26 -1.50 -2.33
N LEU A 102 8.55 -0.56 -1.43
CA LEU A 102 9.81 0.19 -1.41
C LEU A 102 11.02 -0.73 -1.22
N LEU A 103 10.95 -1.66 -0.25
CA LEU A 103 12.02 -2.61 0.02
C LEU A 103 12.20 -3.61 -1.13
N ALA A 104 11.11 -4.09 -1.73
CA ALA A 104 11.18 -4.92 -2.92
C ALA A 104 11.84 -4.19 -4.10
N TYR A 105 11.46 -2.92 -4.32
CA TYR A 105 12.10 -2.08 -5.33
C TYR A 105 13.61 -1.95 -5.07
N PHE A 106 14.03 -1.62 -3.84
CA PHE A 106 15.44 -1.53 -3.49
C PHE A 106 16.18 -2.86 -3.60
N ALA A 107 15.54 -3.96 -3.21
CA ALA A 107 16.11 -5.29 -3.28
C ALA A 107 16.40 -5.69 -4.73
N ILE A 108 15.44 -5.44 -5.63
CA ILE A 108 15.57 -5.74 -7.07
C ILE A 108 16.57 -4.80 -7.74
N GLN A 109 16.48 -3.50 -7.45
CA GLN A 109 17.27 -2.50 -8.15
C GLN A 109 18.72 -2.47 -7.68
N ARG A 110 18.97 -2.65 -6.37
CA ARG A 110 20.29 -2.50 -5.75
C ARG A 110 20.97 -3.83 -5.46
N GLY A 111 20.25 -4.95 -5.43
CA GLY A 111 20.81 -6.29 -5.23
C GLY A 111 21.38 -6.57 -3.84
N GLN A 112 21.25 -5.67 -2.86
CA GLN A 112 21.89 -5.81 -1.55
C GLN A 112 21.06 -6.69 -0.60
N TYR A 113 21.72 -7.64 0.09
CA TYR A 113 21.06 -8.59 1.01
C TYR A 113 20.23 -7.93 2.11
N ARG A 114 20.65 -6.77 2.63
CA ARG A 114 19.89 -6.05 3.67
C ARG A 114 18.45 -5.72 3.24
N TYR A 115 18.23 -5.40 1.97
CA TYR A 115 16.88 -5.10 1.46
C TYR A 115 16.06 -6.38 1.28
N TRP A 116 16.68 -7.48 0.88
CA TRP A 116 16.02 -8.79 0.81
C TRP A 116 15.63 -9.32 2.19
N ILE A 117 16.51 -9.23 3.18
CA ILE A 117 16.19 -9.62 4.57
C ILE A 117 15.05 -8.76 5.09
N ALA A 118 15.16 -7.43 4.95
CA ALA A 118 14.11 -6.50 5.38
C ALA A 118 12.78 -6.76 4.66
N LEU A 119 12.81 -7.12 3.38
CA LEU A 119 11.63 -7.51 2.60
C LEU A 119 10.95 -8.75 3.20
N GLY A 120 11.72 -9.79 3.53
CA GLY A 120 11.19 -11.00 4.19
C GLY A 120 10.52 -10.69 5.53
N VAL A 121 11.16 -9.85 6.35
CA VAL A 121 10.61 -9.41 7.64
C VAL A 121 9.29 -8.64 7.45
N ILE A 122 9.28 -7.60 6.60
CA ILE A 122 8.09 -6.77 6.44
C ILE A 122 6.96 -7.52 5.73
N ALA A 123 7.27 -8.47 4.84
CA ALA A 123 6.27 -9.34 4.23
C ALA A 123 5.58 -10.24 5.29
N GLY A 124 6.36 -10.76 6.24
CA GLY A 124 5.82 -11.50 7.39
C GLY A 124 4.92 -10.61 8.24
N ILE A 125 5.40 -9.41 8.61
CA ILE A 125 4.61 -8.41 9.35
C ILE A 125 3.33 -8.02 8.61
N ALA A 126 3.35 -7.93 7.27
CA ALA A 126 2.19 -7.63 6.46
C ALA A 126 1.11 -8.72 6.58
N MET A 127 1.51 -9.99 6.55
CA MET A 127 0.59 -11.12 6.79
C MET A 127 0.08 -11.12 8.23
N LEU A 128 0.96 -10.87 9.21
CA LEU A 128 0.63 -10.77 10.64
C LEU A 128 -0.13 -9.47 11.01
N THR A 129 -0.35 -8.57 10.06
CA THR A 129 -1.26 -7.41 10.23
C THR A 129 -2.65 -7.76 9.71
N LYS A 130 -2.71 -8.34 8.51
CA LYS A 130 -3.94 -8.79 7.86
C LYS A 130 -3.55 -9.69 6.68
N TYR A 131 -4.14 -10.89 6.63
CA TYR A 131 -3.86 -11.88 5.58
C TYR A 131 -4.21 -11.42 4.16
N TYR A 132 -4.99 -10.35 4.02
CA TYR A 132 -5.22 -9.69 2.73
C TYR A 132 -3.92 -9.26 2.03
N SER A 133 -2.78 -9.15 2.73
CA SER A 133 -1.46 -8.97 2.12
C SER A 133 -1.07 -10.07 1.12
N ALA A 134 -1.73 -11.23 1.17
CA ALA A 134 -1.65 -12.26 0.13
C ALA A 134 -2.16 -11.79 -1.25
N ALA A 135 -2.88 -10.67 -1.34
CA ALA A 135 -3.25 -10.05 -2.62
C ALA A 135 -2.09 -9.29 -3.28
N MET A 136 -1.04 -8.93 -2.53
CA MET A 136 0.07 -8.10 -3.00
C MET A 136 1.40 -8.86 -3.06
N LEU A 137 1.71 -9.69 -2.06
CA LEU A 137 2.98 -10.44 -2.01
C LEU A 137 3.24 -11.34 -3.23
N PRO A 138 2.25 -12.08 -3.78
CA PRO A 138 2.45 -12.82 -5.03
C PRO A 138 2.81 -11.93 -6.20
N GLY A 139 2.41 -10.64 -6.17
CA GLY A 139 2.80 -9.66 -7.17
C GLY A 139 4.32 -9.47 -7.22
N ILE A 140 5.00 -9.41 -6.07
CA ILE A 140 6.47 -9.35 -6.05
C ILE A 140 7.05 -10.64 -6.64
N ALA A 141 6.60 -11.81 -6.17
CA ALA A 141 7.12 -13.10 -6.62
C ALA A 141 6.96 -13.27 -8.15
N LEU A 142 5.76 -12.96 -8.67
CA LEU A 142 5.47 -13.01 -10.09
C LEU A 142 6.25 -11.95 -10.88
N TYR A 143 6.57 -10.80 -10.29
CA TYR A 143 7.47 -9.85 -10.93
C TYR A 143 8.88 -10.45 -11.09
N LEU A 144 9.40 -11.11 -10.06
CA LEU A 144 10.71 -11.79 -10.12
C LEU A 144 10.74 -12.88 -11.19
N LEU A 145 9.64 -13.59 -11.40
CA LEU A 145 9.54 -14.66 -12.41
C LEU A 145 9.29 -14.10 -13.83
N GLY A 146 8.44 -13.08 -13.96
CA GLY A 146 7.92 -12.60 -15.23
C GLY A 146 8.81 -11.56 -15.93
N PHE A 147 9.55 -10.74 -15.19
CA PHE A 147 10.27 -9.60 -15.73
C PHE A 147 11.78 -9.84 -15.75
N ALA A 148 12.45 -9.43 -16.83
CA ALA A 148 13.89 -9.69 -17.02
C ALA A 148 14.75 -9.23 -15.82
N LYS A 149 14.55 -7.99 -15.36
CA LYS A 149 15.26 -7.44 -14.20
C LYS A 149 14.99 -8.22 -12.92
N GLY A 150 13.76 -8.72 -12.75
CA GLY A 150 13.38 -9.58 -11.64
C GLY A 150 14.08 -10.95 -11.73
N ARG A 151 14.06 -11.59 -12.90
CA ARG A 151 14.65 -12.91 -13.13
C ARG A 151 16.15 -12.92 -12.89
N ASP A 152 16.85 -11.83 -13.21
CA ASP A 152 18.28 -11.72 -12.94
C ASP A 152 18.59 -11.82 -11.44
N THR A 153 17.70 -11.35 -10.58
CA THR A 153 17.90 -11.47 -9.12
C THR A 153 17.78 -12.89 -8.60
N LEU A 154 17.02 -13.76 -9.30
CA LEU A 154 16.88 -15.18 -8.94
C LEU A 154 18.18 -15.97 -9.13
N LYS A 155 19.17 -15.42 -9.84
CA LYS A 155 20.52 -15.98 -9.94
C LYS A 155 21.35 -15.74 -8.68
N THR A 156 20.84 -14.97 -7.72
CA THR A 156 21.53 -14.58 -6.48
C THR A 156 20.83 -15.17 -5.25
N GLY A 157 21.53 -15.25 -4.11
CA GLY A 157 20.95 -15.72 -2.85
C GLY A 157 19.88 -14.79 -2.24
N GLY A 158 19.72 -13.56 -2.74
CA GLY A 158 18.89 -12.52 -2.12
C GLY A 158 17.40 -12.89 -2.01
N PRO A 159 16.73 -13.19 -3.12
CA PRO A 159 15.31 -13.60 -3.10
C PRO A 159 15.05 -14.81 -2.19
N TYR A 160 15.95 -15.79 -2.18
CA TYR A 160 15.82 -16.99 -1.34
C TYR A 160 15.99 -16.67 0.15
N LEU A 161 16.88 -15.75 0.51
CA LEU A 161 17.03 -15.26 1.87
C LEU A 161 15.78 -14.52 2.35
N SER A 162 15.20 -13.68 1.49
CA SER A 162 13.90 -13.03 1.76
C SER A 162 12.79 -14.05 1.99
N LEU A 163 12.72 -15.08 1.14
CA LEU A 163 11.73 -16.15 1.25
C LEU A 163 11.92 -16.94 2.56
N MET A 164 13.16 -17.31 2.88
CA MET A 164 13.48 -18.03 4.11
C MET A 164 13.04 -17.24 5.35
N VAL A 165 13.37 -15.95 5.43
CA VAL A 165 12.96 -15.08 6.56
C VAL A 165 11.43 -14.98 6.66
N PHE A 166 10.75 -14.79 5.54
CA PHE A 166 9.29 -14.79 5.50
C PHE A 166 8.70 -16.11 6.00
N LEU A 167 9.22 -17.24 5.54
CA LEU A 167 8.76 -18.58 5.92
C LEU A 167 9.01 -18.89 7.40
N ILE A 168 10.10 -18.39 8.00
CA ILE A 168 10.34 -18.53 9.45
C ILE A 168 9.24 -17.82 10.25
N ILE A 169 8.93 -16.57 9.89
CA ILE A 169 7.89 -15.78 10.58
C ILE A 169 6.51 -16.43 10.39
N MET A 170 6.18 -16.80 9.15
CA MET A 170 4.91 -17.44 8.84
C MET A 170 4.80 -18.83 9.46
N GLY A 171 5.89 -19.61 9.49
CA GLY A 171 5.93 -20.94 10.08
C GLY A 171 5.62 -20.88 11.58
N TRP A 172 6.24 -19.96 12.32
CA TRP A 172 5.89 -19.71 13.71
C TRP A 172 4.43 -19.30 13.87
N HIS A 173 3.95 -18.37 13.04
CA HIS A 173 2.57 -17.86 13.13
C HIS A 173 1.53 -18.94 12.85
N LEU A 174 1.74 -19.76 11.83
CA LEU A 174 0.87 -20.88 11.47
C LEU A 174 0.87 -21.95 12.57
N TRP A 175 2.03 -22.30 13.11
CA TRP A 175 2.15 -23.19 14.27
C TRP A 175 1.38 -22.65 15.48
N TYR A 176 1.48 -21.33 15.76
CA TYR A 176 0.76 -20.72 16.88
C TYR A 176 -0.76 -20.82 16.69
N VAL A 177 -1.24 -20.43 15.51
CA VAL A 177 -2.68 -20.40 15.18
C VAL A 177 -3.30 -21.79 15.23
N ASP A 178 -2.58 -22.82 14.77
CA ASP A 178 -3.02 -24.21 14.80
C ASP A 178 -3.08 -24.77 16.23
N ASN A 179 -2.01 -24.61 17.03
CA ASN A 179 -1.97 -25.13 18.40
C ASN A 179 -2.99 -24.45 19.33
N HIS A 180 -3.32 -23.19 19.09
CA HIS A 180 -4.27 -22.44 19.92
C HIS A 180 -5.70 -22.42 19.34
N GLN A 181 -5.97 -23.22 18.29
CA GLN A 181 -7.29 -23.34 17.64
C GLN A 181 -7.93 -21.99 17.34
N VAL A 182 -7.11 -21.04 16.86
CA VAL A 182 -7.56 -19.67 16.65
C VAL A 182 -8.56 -19.67 15.49
N GLY A 183 -9.72 -19.06 15.72
CA GLY A 183 -10.88 -19.12 14.83
C GLY A 183 -10.61 -18.74 13.37
N THR A 184 -9.53 -18.01 13.09
CA THR A 184 -9.21 -17.61 11.71
C THR A 184 -8.82 -18.78 10.82
N VAL A 185 -8.28 -19.87 11.35
CA VAL A 185 -7.98 -21.10 10.57
C VAL A 185 -9.19 -22.03 10.49
N THR A 186 -9.99 -22.12 11.56
CA THR A 186 -11.18 -22.98 11.58
C THR A 186 -12.31 -22.44 10.67
N HIS A 187 -12.37 -21.13 10.44
CA HIS A 187 -13.40 -20.49 9.61
C HIS A 187 -12.94 -20.09 8.20
N VAL A 188 -11.78 -20.56 7.71
CA VAL A 188 -11.30 -20.21 6.35
C VAL A 188 -12.32 -20.63 5.28
N GLY A 189 -12.94 -21.79 5.45
CA GLY A 189 -13.97 -22.31 4.54
C GLY A 189 -15.22 -21.44 4.47
N ASP A 190 -15.58 -20.77 5.56
CA ASP A 190 -16.78 -19.91 5.64
C ASP A 190 -16.64 -18.64 4.79
N TYR A 191 -15.40 -18.25 4.47
CA TYR A 191 -15.13 -17.12 3.58
C TYR A 191 -15.22 -17.50 2.09
N ILE A 192 -15.23 -18.80 1.76
CA ILE A 192 -15.46 -19.33 0.42
C ILE A 192 -16.96 -19.53 0.25
N ALA A 193 -17.66 -18.42 0.03
CA ALA A 193 -19.07 -18.47 -0.35
C ALA A 193 -19.17 -18.75 -1.85
N SER A 194 -19.57 -19.95 -2.23
CA SER A 194 -19.76 -20.35 -3.64
C SER A 194 -20.85 -19.55 -4.38
N ASP A 195 -21.62 -18.73 -3.67
CA ASP A 195 -22.79 -18.04 -4.20
C ASP A 195 -22.42 -16.84 -5.08
N PHE A 196 -23.24 -16.59 -6.09
CA PHE A 196 -23.07 -15.48 -7.05
C PHE A 196 -22.88 -14.09 -6.38
N SER A 197 -23.45 -13.90 -5.20
CA SER A 197 -23.31 -12.69 -4.39
C SER A 197 -21.84 -12.38 -4.00
N SER A 198 -21.02 -13.40 -3.72
CA SER A 198 -19.60 -13.21 -3.38
C SER A 198 -18.80 -12.70 -4.59
N ARG A 199 -19.09 -13.23 -5.78
CA ARG A 199 -18.48 -12.82 -7.05
C ARG A 199 -18.85 -11.37 -7.40
N ILE A 200 -20.10 -10.97 -7.18
CA ILE A 200 -20.54 -9.58 -7.33
C ILE A 200 -19.77 -8.64 -6.39
N LYS A 201 -19.47 -9.07 -5.15
CA LYS A 201 -18.68 -8.25 -4.21
C LYS A 201 -17.27 -7.96 -4.77
N ALA A 202 -16.64 -8.89 -5.47
CA ALA A 202 -15.35 -8.66 -6.13
C ALA A 202 -15.43 -7.60 -7.25
N ILE A 203 -16.49 -7.60 -8.05
CA ILE A 203 -16.73 -6.55 -9.06
C ILE A 203 -17.02 -5.20 -8.38
N ARG A 204 -17.85 -5.19 -7.34
CA ARG A 204 -18.14 -3.98 -6.54
C ARG A 204 -16.88 -3.43 -5.88
N PHE A 205 -15.95 -4.28 -5.47
CA PHE A 205 -14.64 -3.86 -4.98
C PHE A 205 -13.88 -3.07 -6.04
N LEU A 206 -13.81 -3.56 -7.28
CA LEU A 206 -13.13 -2.85 -8.38
C LEU A 206 -13.79 -1.50 -8.67
N ILE A 207 -15.12 -1.50 -8.82
CA ILE A 207 -15.88 -0.27 -9.07
C ILE A 207 -15.62 0.74 -7.95
N ALA A 208 -15.63 0.31 -6.69
CA ALA A 208 -15.32 1.20 -5.58
C ALA A 208 -13.89 1.78 -5.66
N GLN A 209 -12.88 0.97 -6.01
CA GLN A 209 -11.51 1.49 -6.15
C GLN A 209 -11.38 2.49 -7.29
N LEU A 210 -12.07 2.26 -8.41
CA LEU A 210 -12.12 3.20 -9.53
C LEU A 210 -12.85 4.50 -9.16
N LEU A 211 -13.98 4.42 -8.43
CA LEU A 211 -14.71 5.58 -7.94
C LEU A 211 -13.87 6.40 -6.95
N TYR A 212 -13.09 5.74 -6.09
CA TYR A 212 -12.19 6.41 -5.16
C TYR A 212 -11.03 7.14 -5.84
N LEU A 213 -10.67 6.77 -7.07
CA LEU A 213 -9.67 7.51 -7.87
C LEU A 213 -10.23 8.79 -8.50
N VAL A 214 -11.55 8.94 -8.63
CA VAL A 214 -12.18 10.05 -9.37
C VAL A 214 -11.74 11.44 -8.90
N PRO A 215 -11.71 11.78 -7.59
CA PRO A 215 -11.30 13.12 -7.16
C PRO A 215 -9.83 13.40 -7.52
N LEU A 216 -8.97 12.39 -7.34
CA LEU A 216 -7.55 12.46 -7.71
C LEU A 216 -7.39 12.71 -9.21
N LEU A 217 -8.08 11.92 -10.05
CA LEU A 217 -8.04 12.04 -11.51
C LEU A 217 -8.60 13.40 -11.97
N GLY A 218 -9.70 13.86 -11.38
CA GLY A 218 -10.34 15.13 -11.72
C GLY A 218 -9.41 16.32 -11.50
N VAL A 219 -8.79 16.43 -10.32
CA VAL A 219 -7.83 17.50 -10.01
C VAL A 219 -6.58 17.37 -10.88
N PHE A 220 -6.05 16.15 -11.03
CA PHE A 220 -4.85 15.90 -11.83
C PHE A 220 -5.06 16.35 -13.28
N PHE A 221 -6.11 15.87 -13.95
CA PHE A 221 -6.39 16.21 -15.34
C PHE A 221 -6.79 17.67 -15.52
N PHE A 222 -7.52 18.27 -14.59
CA PHE A 222 -7.81 19.71 -14.64
C PHE A 222 -6.53 20.55 -14.65
N VAL A 223 -5.59 20.26 -13.74
CA VAL A 223 -4.30 20.97 -13.68
C VAL A 223 -3.42 20.62 -14.88
N PHE A 224 -3.40 19.37 -15.32
CA PHE A 224 -2.64 18.90 -16.47
C PHE A 224 -3.07 19.61 -17.76
N PHE A 225 -4.38 19.64 -18.06
CA PHE A 225 -4.89 20.27 -19.28
C PHE A 225 -4.81 21.80 -19.25
N ARG A 226 -4.96 22.43 -18.08
CA ARG A 226 -4.80 23.88 -17.93
C ARG A 226 -3.38 24.36 -18.17
N ASN A 227 -2.39 23.55 -17.79
CA ASN A 227 -0.97 23.90 -17.90
C ASN A 227 -0.29 23.05 -18.98
N ARG A 228 -1.05 22.55 -19.96
CA ARG A 228 -0.53 21.69 -21.02
C ARG A 228 0.60 22.43 -21.72
N PRO A 229 1.81 21.86 -21.79
CA PRO A 229 2.93 22.53 -22.43
C PRO A 229 2.55 22.83 -23.88
N ARG A 230 2.67 24.09 -24.29
CA ARG A 230 2.82 24.44 -25.71
C ARG A 230 4.12 23.74 -26.12
N ALA A 231 4.05 22.80 -27.07
CA ALA A 231 5.13 21.87 -27.38
C ALA A 231 6.52 22.52 -27.31
N VAL A 232 7.34 22.09 -26.35
CA VAL A 232 8.77 22.38 -26.32
C VAL A 232 9.47 21.06 -26.66
N PRO A 233 10.41 21.02 -27.61
CA PRO A 233 11.11 19.78 -27.96
C PRO A 233 11.87 19.25 -26.74
N ASP A 234 11.86 17.92 -26.56
CA ASP A 234 12.60 17.25 -25.50
C ASP A 234 14.08 17.66 -25.54
N THR A 235 14.55 18.36 -24.50
CA THR A 235 15.97 18.57 -24.28
C THR A 235 16.60 17.29 -23.72
N PRO A 236 17.76 16.85 -24.24
CA PRO A 236 18.44 15.63 -23.77
C PRO A 236 18.78 15.62 -22.27
N GLU A 237 18.82 16.77 -21.59
CA GLU A 237 19.05 16.86 -20.14
C GLU A 237 17.83 16.41 -19.29
N ASP A 238 16.60 16.44 -19.82
CA ASP A 238 15.43 15.86 -19.12
C ASP A 238 15.45 14.31 -19.11
N SER A 239 16.39 13.71 -19.86
CA SER A 239 16.63 12.25 -19.85
C SER A 239 17.52 11.79 -18.68
N VAL A 240 18.04 12.72 -17.87
CA VAL A 240 18.93 12.41 -16.75
C VAL A 240 18.16 11.67 -15.65
N SER A 241 18.33 10.34 -15.70
CA SER A 241 17.96 9.31 -14.73
C SER A 241 16.59 8.63 -14.85
N ARG A 242 16.21 8.13 -16.04
CA ARG A 242 15.35 6.93 -16.15
C ARG A 242 16.06 5.64 -15.67
N GLN A 243 16.86 5.70 -14.60
CA GLN A 243 17.56 4.55 -14.02
C GLN A 243 16.63 3.69 -13.13
N GLY A 244 15.45 4.21 -12.77
CA GLY A 244 14.51 3.48 -11.94
C GLY A 244 13.79 2.34 -12.65
N LEU A 245 12.86 1.69 -11.94
CA LEU A 245 12.11 0.52 -12.43
C LEU A 245 10.60 0.81 -12.59
N PRO A 246 10.16 1.65 -13.56
CA PRO A 246 8.74 1.97 -13.76
C PRO A 246 7.86 0.75 -13.98
N SER A 247 8.36 -0.29 -14.65
CA SER A 247 7.63 -1.54 -14.87
C SER A 247 7.20 -2.21 -13.56
N PHE A 248 8.04 -2.16 -12.53
CA PHE A 248 7.70 -2.67 -11.20
C PHE A 248 6.59 -1.83 -10.55
N ILE A 249 6.63 -0.50 -10.71
CA ILE A 249 5.61 0.39 -10.14
C ILE A 249 4.26 0.15 -10.80
N TYR A 250 4.20 0.09 -12.13
CA TYR A 250 2.96 -0.23 -12.84
C TYR A 250 2.43 -1.61 -12.47
N TRP A 251 3.31 -2.60 -12.41
CA TRP A 251 2.95 -3.96 -12.00
C TRP A 251 2.37 -3.98 -10.58
N MET A 252 3.05 -3.37 -9.61
CA MET A 252 2.59 -3.36 -8.22
C MET A 252 1.37 -2.47 -7.97
N PHE A 253 1.07 -1.53 -8.86
CA PHE A 253 -0.18 -0.77 -8.82
C PHE A 253 -1.36 -1.62 -9.34
N LEU A 254 -1.19 -2.26 -10.50
CA LEU A 254 -2.24 -3.01 -11.16
C LEU A 254 -2.48 -4.39 -10.53
N PHE A 255 -1.43 -5.08 -10.13
CA PHE A 255 -1.51 -6.48 -9.70
C PHE A 255 -2.43 -6.68 -8.49
N PRO A 256 -2.31 -5.93 -7.37
CA PRO A 256 -3.19 -6.16 -6.22
C PRO A 256 -4.65 -5.82 -6.51
N LEU A 257 -4.90 -4.82 -7.37
CA LEU A 257 -6.24 -4.44 -7.83
C LEU A 257 -6.87 -5.57 -8.64
N ILE A 258 -6.20 -6.00 -9.71
CA ILE A 258 -6.70 -7.03 -10.63
C ILE A 258 -6.73 -8.39 -9.95
N GLY A 259 -5.68 -8.73 -9.20
CA GLY A 259 -5.54 -9.99 -8.48
C GLY A 259 -6.63 -10.18 -7.43
N THR A 260 -6.98 -9.14 -6.67
CA THR A 260 -8.11 -9.21 -5.73
C THR A 260 -9.42 -9.53 -6.43
N VAL A 261 -9.66 -8.90 -7.59
CA VAL A 261 -10.89 -9.11 -8.37
C VAL A 261 -10.91 -10.50 -8.99
N ALA A 262 -9.80 -10.91 -9.62
CA ALA A 262 -9.68 -12.21 -10.25
C ALA A 262 -9.85 -13.34 -9.24
N VAL A 263 -9.14 -13.30 -8.12
CA VAL A 263 -9.25 -14.31 -7.05
C VAL A 263 -10.64 -14.26 -6.42
N GLY A 264 -11.14 -13.09 -6.05
CA GLY A 264 -12.47 -12.96 -5.47
C GLY A 264 -13.58 -13.46 -6.38
N PHE A 265 -13.49 -13.18 -7.69
CA PHE A 265 -14.45 -13.64 -8.68
C PHE A 265 -14.33 -15.13 -8.96
N LEU A 266 -13.12 -15.67 -9.17
CA LEU A 266 -12.90 -17.07 -9.53
C LEU A 266 -13.14 -18.01 -8.35
N ALA A 267 -12.60 -17.67 -7.17
CA ALA A 267 -12.69 -18.48 -5.96
C ALA A 267 -13.97 -18.23 -5.13
N GLY A 268 -14.82 -17.25 -5.51
CA GLY A 268 -16.03 -16.94 -4.76
C GLY A 268 -15.76 -16.29 -3.39
N ILE A 269 -14.66 -15.53 -3.27
CA ILE A 269 -14.29 -14.88 -2.00
C ILE A 269 -14.79 -13.43 -2.03
N GLY A 270 -15.67 -13.09 -1.09
CA GLY A 270 -16.24 -11.74 -1.01
C GLY A 270 -15.19 -10.69 -0.59
N ALA A 271 -14.70 -9.90 -1.55
CA ALA A 271 -13.82 -8.77 -1.25
C ALA A 271 -14.62 -7.54 -0.78
N SER A 272 -14.38 -7.06 0.44
CA SER A 272 -14.97 -5.81 0.92
C SER A 272 -14.32 -4.62 0.23
N SER A 273 -15.12 -3.67 -0.26
CA SER A 273 -14.63 -2.43 -0.88
C SER A 273 -13.64 -1.66 -0.01
N ARG A 274 -13.74 -1.76 1.33
CA ARG A 274 -12.87 -1.08 2.30
C ARG A 274 -11.46 -1.66 2.42
N TRP A 275 -11.19 -2.80 1.76
CA TRP A 275 -9.86 -3.43 1.82
C TRP A 275 -8.85 -2.78 0.87
N GLY A 276 -9.31 -1.99 -0.11
CA GLY A 276 -8.48 -1.51 -1.21
C GLY A 276 -7.61 -0.29 -0.92
N GLY A 277 -7.60 0.23 0.32
CA GLY A 277 -6.75 1.38 0.67
C GLY A 277 -5.28 1.21 0.24
N PRO A 278 -4.60 0.13 0.66
CA PRO A 278 -3.22 -0.14 0.27
C PRO A 278 -3.01 -0.35 -1.24
N THR A 279 -4.03 -0.77 -1.99
CA THR A 279 -3.90 -1.05 -3.43
C THR A 279 -3.72 0.23 -4.25
N LEU A 280 -4.13 1.39 -3.72
CA LEU A 280 -4.03 2.69 -4.38
C LEU A 280 -2.79 3.50 -3.98
N ASN A 281 -1.88 2.94 -3.17
CA ASN A 281 -0.66 3.61 -2.69
C ASN A 281 0.19 4.25 -3.81
N LEU A 282 0.18 3.67 -5.01
CA LEU A 282 1.04 4.09 -6.11
C LEU A 282 0.35 5.01 -7.14
N ALA A 283 -0.93 5.35 -6.93
CA ALA A 283 -1.74 6.07 -7.92
C ALA A 283 -1.09 7.38 -8.40
N GLY A 284 -0.62 8.21 -7.46
CA GLY A 284 0.03 9.49 -7.79
C GLY A 284 1.35 9.32 -8.55
N ILE A 285 2.13 8.27 -8.25
CA ILE A 285 3.38 7.97 -8.97
C ILE A 285 3.04 7.53 -10.40
N VAL A 286 2.08 6.61 -10.55
CA VAL A 286 1.66 6.07 -11.86
C VAL A 286 1.15 7.18 -12.78
N LEU A 287 0.34 8.12 -12.27
CA LEU A 287 -0.13 9.25 -13.09
C LEU A 287 0.99 10.14 -13.59
N LEU A 288 1.95 10.49 -12.72
CA LEU A 288 3.06 11.36 -13.11
C LEU A 288 4.11 10.65 -13.97
N LEU A 289 4.19 9.32 -13.92
CA LEU A 289 5.00 8.53 -14.85
C LEU A 289 4.36 8.47 -16.25
N TYR A 290 3.03 8.32 -16.32
CA TYR A 290 2.32 8.20 -17.60
C TYR A 290 2.05 9.56 -18.26
N TRP A 291 1.71 10.58 -17.45
CA TRP A 291 1.49 11.97 -17.87
C TRP A 291 2.49 12.90 -17.17
N PRO A 292 3.77 12.93 -17.60
CA PRO A 292 4.78 13.77 -16.99
C PRO A 292 4.42 15.25 -17.14
N LEU A 293 4.54 15.99 -16.04
CA LEU A 293 4.47 17.46 -16.04
C LEU A 293 5.87 18.02 -16.30
N ALA A 294 5.99 19.05 -17.14
CA ALA A 294 7.27 19.71 -17.42
C ALA A 294 7.99 20.18 -16.15
N THR A 295 9.33 20.15 -16.16
CA THR A 295 10.19 20.30 -14.97
C THR A 295 9.94 21.60 -14.21
N ASP A 296 9.75 22.71 -14.94
CA ASP A 296 9.46 24.04 -14.39
C ASP A 296 7.98 24.43 -14.41
N SER A 297 7.08 23.49 -14.67
CA SER A 297 5.66 23.83 -14.79
C SER A 297 5.06 24.26 -13.44
N PRO A 298 4.32 25.39 -13.40
CA PRO A 298 3.56 25.78 -12.21
C PRO A 298 2.52 24.70 -11.81
N ALA A 299 2.17 23.78 -12.72
CA ALA A 299 1.29 22.65 -12.48
C ALA A 299 1.68 21.82 -11.25
N ARG A 300 2.98 21.55 -11.04
CA ARG A 300 3.43 20.73 -9.90
C ARG A 300 3.11 21.40 -8.56
N LYS A 301 3.35 22.71 -8.48
CA LYS A 301 3.02 23.52 -7.29
C LYS A 301 1.51 23.66 -7.12
N GLN A 302 0.75 23.75 -8.21
CA GLN A 302 -0.71 23.79 -8.17
C GLN A 302 -1.31 22.48 -7.64
N LEU A 303 -0.79 21.32 -8.05
CA LEU A 303 -1.23 20.02 -7.50
C LEU A 303 -1.00 19.93 -6.00
N ILE A 304 0.17 20.34 -5.52
CA ILE A 304 0.49 20.37 -4.09
C ILE A 304 -0.49 21.30 -3.36
N ARG A 305 -0.70 22.52 -3.86
CA ARG A 305 -1.66 23.47 -3.27
C ARG A 305 -3.09 22.93 -3.26
N ALA A 306 -3.52 22.26 -4.32
CA ALA A 306 -4.85 21.66 -4.41
C ALA A 306 -5.05 20.55 -3.38
N ALA A 307 -4.04 19.71 -3.17
CA ALA A 307 -4.07 18.69 -2.12
C ALA A 307 -4.16 19.31 -0.71
N PHE A 308 -3.39 20.37 -0.42
CA PHE A 308 -3.49 21.08 0.85
C PHE A 308 -4.85 21.75 1.04
N ALA A 309 -5.40 22.39 0.00
CA ALA A 309 -6.74 22.97 0.05
C ALA A 309 -7.79 21.88 0.35
N TRP A 310 -7.71 20.74 -0.33
CA TRP A 310 -8.59 19.60 -0.08
C TRP A 310 -8.54 19.12 1.37
N LEU A 311 -7.33 19.00 1.93
CA LEU A 311 -7.13 18.59 3.32
C LEU A 311 -7.73 19.58 4.33
N VAL A 312 -7.68 20.88 4.04
CA VAL A 312 -8.23 21.91 4.93
C VAL A 312 -9.75 22.01 4.82
N PHE A 313 -10.31 21.92 3.61
CA PHE A 313 -11.74 22.19 3.37
C PHE A 313 -12.65 20.96 3.49
N LEU A 314 -12.16 19.75 3.23
CA LEU A 314 -13.00 18.55 3.24
C LEU A 314 -13.44 18.09 4.64
N PRO A 315 -12.55 18.06 5.66
CA PRO A 315 -12.94 17.57 7.00
C PRO A 315 -14.06 18.38 7.65
N PRO A 316 -14.07 19.74 7.58
CA PRO A 316 -15.19 20.54 8.11
C PRO A 316 -16.52 20.34 7.39
N MET A 317 -16.52 19.92 6.11
CA MET A 317 -17.75 19.71 5.33
C MET A 317 -18.41 18.35 5.59
N LEU A 318 -17.70 17.42 6.25
CA LEU A 318 -18.16 16.06 6.53
C LEU A 318 -18.47 15.82 8.02
N LEU A 319 -18.26 16.83 8.86
CA LEU A 319 -18.63 16.86 10.28
C LEU A 319 -19.98 17.59 10.45
#